data_AF-K9ZI05-F1
#
_entry.id   AF-K9ZI05-F1
#
_cell.length_a   1.000
_cell.length_b   1.000
_cell.length_c   1.000
_cell.angle_alpha   90.00
_cell.angle_beta   90.00
_cell.angle_gamma   90.00
#
_symmetry.space_group_name_H-M   'P 1'
#
loop_
_entity.id
_entity.type
_entity.pdbx_description
1 polymer ?
#
loop_
_entity_poly.entity_id
_entity_poly.type
_entity_poly.pdbx_seq_one_letter_code
_entity_poly.pdbx_strand_id
1 'polypeptide(L)'
;MTTQLRHETARQLELTTLIFAPTLYLERVPGAELLTAAPEGTSWSVQEARGRIQGVGASVSGLGAYARVTGSMKFSTRTLETSRTYQEMKTSYGFSAGISSFWSWIGLGTNASYHKEELTQAFNELSQSSETNGTINIDLYVTGIYPNVPVSASAYILAFQVSSKTDSSLKFPVISSGAPTQDTGSQDQNGQNLPTKDNNSTIDI
;
A
#
# COMPACT_ATOMS: atom_id res chain seq x y z
N MET A 1 42.65 11.35 27.81
CA MET A 1 41.28 11.88 27.95
C MET A 1 41.29 13.27 27.34
N THR A 2 40.51 13.62 26.31
CA THR A 2 39.16 13.19 25.96
C THR A 2 38.92 13.44 24.47
N THR A 3 38.37 12.45 23.78
CA THR A 3 37.84 12.51 22.42
C THR A 3 36.71 13.54 22.35
N GLN A 4 36.77 14.54 21.47
CA GLN A 4 35.58 15.29 21.06
C GLN A 4 35.15 14.82 19.67
N LEU A 5 34.31 13.79 19.64
CA LEU A 5 33.39 13.55 18.54
C LEU A 5 32.26 14.58 18.69
N ARG A 6 32.27 15.63 17.88
CA ARG A 6 31.06 16.44 17.65
C ARG A 6 30.45 16.01 16.31
N HIS A 7 29.62 14.98 16.37
CA HIS A 7 28.64 14.68 15.34
C HIS A 7 27.29 15.21 15.80
N GLU A 8 27.03 16.50 15.60
CA GLU A 8 25.69 17.06 15.76
C GLU A 8 25.48 18.17 14.75
N THR A 9 24.98 17.79 13.57
CA THR A 9 24.16 18.71 12.78
C THR A 9 22.90 17.97 12.37
N ALA A 10 22.05 17.69 13.36
CA ALA A 10 20.63 17.49 13.12
C ALA A 10 20.10 18.82 12.55
N ARG A 11 20.10 18.96 11.22
CA ARG A 11 19.37 20.06 10.58
C ARG A 11 17.89 19.82 10.82
N GLN A 12 17.35 20.61 11.74
CA GLN A 12 15.92 20.70 12.03
C GLN A 12 15.19 21.02 10.72
N LEU A 13 14.37 20.07 10.26
CA LEU A 13 13.54 20.21 9.06
C LEU A 13 12.27 20.98 9.42
N GLU A 14 11.93 21.99 8.62
CA GLU A 14 10.63 22.66 8.71
C GLU A 14 9.53 21.67 8.30
N LEU A 15 8.67 21.33 9.25
CA LEU A 15 7.41 20.63 8.98
C LEU A 15 6.45 21.63 8.32
N THR A 16 6.16 21.45 7.04
CA THR A 16 5.01 22.12 6.41
C THR A 16 3.83 21.16 6.44
N THR A 17 3.00 21.25 7.48
CA THR A 17 1.74 20.51 7.57
C THR A 17 0.68 21.22 6.71
N LEU A 18 0.37 20.68 5.53
CA LEU A 18 -0.77 21.13 4.72
C LEU A 18 -1.97 20.23 5.01
N ILE A 19 -2.94 20.74 5.77
CA ILE A 19 -4.17 20.00 6.12
C ILE A 19 -5.16 20.15 4.97
N PHE A 20 -5.20 19.16 4.08
CA PHE A 20 -6.34 18.91 3.19
C PHE A 20 -7.09 17.68 3.72
N ALA A 21 -8.40 17.60 3.56
CA ALA A 21 -9.15 16.38 3.86
C ALA A 21 -8.63 15.27 2.93
N PRO A 22 -7.96 14.23 3.46
CA PRO A 22 -7.27 13.27 2.61
C PRO A 22 -8.29 12.30 2.00
N THR A 23 -8.53 12.40 0.70
CA THR A 23 -9.25 11.38 -0.08
C THR A 23 -8.25 10.35 -0.59
N LEU A 24 -8.59 9.06 -0.52
CA LEU A 24 -7.78 7.98 -1.08
C LEU A 24 -7.80 8.06 -2.61
N TYR A 25 -6.72 8.53 -3.22
CA TYR A 25 -6.53 8.47 -4.67
C TYR A 25 -5.63 7.30 -5.03
N LEU A 26 -6.15 6.36 -5.82
CA LEU A 26 -5.36 5.23 -6.31
C LEU A 26 -4.60 5.62 -7.57
N GLU A 27 -3.28 5.60 -7.49
CA GLU A 27 -2.38 5.61 -8.64
C GLU A 27 -2.02 4.18 -9.03
N ARG A 28 -2.13 3.85 -10.33
CA ARG A 28 -1.78 2.53 -10.85
C ARG A 28 -0.28 2.30 -10.73
N VAL A 29 0.13 1.11 -10.28
CA VAL A 29 1.52 0.64 -10.42
C VAL A 29 1.71 0.06 -11.84
N PRO A 30 2.59 0.62 -12.70
CA PRO A 30 2.79 0.13 -14.06
C PRO A 30 3.27 -1.34 -14.10
N GLY A 31 2.72 -2.14 -15.02
CA GLY A 31 3.16 -3.53 -15.28
C GLY A 31 2.56 -4.62 -14.37
N ALA A 32 1.77 -4.23 -13.37
CA ALA A 32 1.19 -5.12 -12.37
C ALA A 32 -0.29 -5.42 -12.68
N GLU A 33 -0.58 -6.22 -13.70
CA GLU A 33 -1.96 -6.66 -14.02
C GLU A 33 -2.03 -8.19 -14.10
N LEU A 34 -2.76 -8.81 -13.16
CA LEU A 34 -2.99 -10.24 -13.11
C LEU A 34 -4.41 -10.54 -13.56
N LEU A 35 -4.53 -11.50 -14.47
CA LEU A 35 -5.79 -11.87 -15.10
C LEU A 35 -6.24 -13.23 -14.56
N THR A 36 -7.36 -13.26 -13.84
CA THR A 36 -8.01 -14.51 -13.47
C THR A 36 -9.15 -14.76 -14.45
N ALA A 37 -9.01 -15.79 -15.28
CA ALA A 37 -10.05 -16.23 -16.18
C ALA A 37 -10.76 -17.42 -15.56
N ALA A 38 -12.03 -17.28 -15.15
CA ALA A 38 -12.85 -18.43 -14.81
C ALA A 38 -13.26 -19.18 -16.10
N PRO A 39 -13.47 -20.52 -16.06
CA PRO A 39 -13.89 -21.30 -17.22
C PRO A 39 -15.27 -20.89 -17.77
N GLU A 40 -16.18 -20.44 -16.90
CA GLU A 40 -17.45 -19.81 -17.24
C GLU A 40 -17.82 -18.77 -16.15
N GLY A 41 -18.30 -17.59 -16.52
CA GLY A 41 -18.73 -16.53 -15.58
C GLY A 41 -17.82 -15.28 -15.50
N THR A 42 -18.01 -14.47 -14.45
CA THR A 42 -17.29 -13.20 -14.19
C THR A 42 -15.78 -13.43 -14.10
N SER A 43 -15.02 -12.80 -14.99
CA SER A 43 -13.56 -12.78 -14.93
C SER A 43 -13.09 -11.48 -14.30
N TRP A 44 -11.99 -11.54 -13.54
CA TRP A 44 -11.44 -10.39 -12.83
C TRP A 44 -10.07 -10.00 -13.37
N SER A 45 -9.82 -8.69 -13.41
CA SER A 45 -8.51 -8.08 -13.53
C SER A 45 -8.15 -7.46 -12.18
N VAL A 46 -6.96 -7.79 -11.69
CA VAL A 46 -6.44 -7.29 -10.41
C VAL A 46 -5.17 -6.53 -10.71
N GLN A 47 -5.11 -5.30 -10.21
CA GLN A 47 -3.95 -4.43 -10.38
C GLN A 47 -3.49 -3.92 -9.03
N GLU A 48 -2.18 -3.95 -8.79
CA GLU A 48 -1.61 -3.24 -7.64
C GLU A 48 -1.74 -1.72 -7.87
N ALA A 49 -2.20 -1.03 -6.83
CA ALA A 49 -2.40 0.40 -6.82
C ALA A 49 -1.88 1.00 -5.53
N ARG A 50 -1.56 2.30 -5.57
CA ARG A 50 -1.10 3.07 -4.40
C ARG A 50 -2.09 4.16 -4.08
N GLY A 51 -2.66 4.08 -2.89
CA GLY A 51 -3.41 5.16 -2.28
C GLY A 51 -2.46 6.24 -1.79
N ARG A 52 -2.53 7.45 -2.36
CA ARG A 52 -1.76 8.59 -1.86
C ARG A 52 -2.51 9.33 -0.78
N ILE A 53 -1.82 9.62 0.32
CA ILE A 53 -2.35 10.49 1.37
C ILE A 53 -1.92 11.92 1.05
N GLN A 54 -2.87 12.73 0.57
CA GLN A 54 -2.62 14.15 0.31
C GLN A 54 -2.28 14.88 1.62
N GLY A 55 -1.28 15.77 1.56
CA GLY A 55 -0.85 16.57 2.72
C GLY A 55 0.17 15.89 3.63
N VAL A 56 0.53 14.63 3.40
CA VAL A 56 1.55 13.89 4.17
C VAL A 56 2.82 13.76 3.35
N GLY A 57 3.82 14.57 3.68
CA GLY A 57 5.12 14.50 3.05
C GLY A 57 6.22 15.21 3.82
N ALA A 58 7.47 14.92 3.47
CA ALA A 58 8.64 15.54 4.06
C ALA A 58 9.74 15.72 3.01
N SER A 59 10.54 16.77 3.12
CA SER A 59 11.72 16.95 2.29
C SER A 59 12.95 16.43 3.04
N VAL A 60 13.74 15.54 2.43
CA VAL A 60 14.98 15.03 3.02
C VAL A 60 16.12 15.23 2.04
N SER A 61 17.23 15.82 2.49
CA SER A 61 18.46 15.96 1.70
C SER A 61 19.67 15.48 2.47
N GLY A 62 20.55 14.71 1.82
CA GLY A 62 21.78 14.18 2.43
C GLY A 62 21.70 12.68 2.74
N LEU A 63 22.83 11.99 2.52
CA LEU A 63 22.97 10.57 2.83
C LEU A 63 22.90 10.38 4.35
N GLY A 64 21.93 9.59 4.82
CA GLY A 64 21.69 9.35 6.25
C GLY A 64 20.77 10.37 6.95
N ALA A 65 20.24 11.35 6.21
CA ALA A 65 19.17 12.19 6.74
C ALA A 65 17.85 11.41 6.75
N TYR A 66 17.08 11.55 7.83
CA TYR A 66 15.76 10.98 7.95
C TYR A 66 14.74 12.07 8.25
N ALA A 67 13.56 11.98 7.64
CA ALA A 67 12.38 12.68 8.12
C ALA A 67 11.35 11.67 8.59
N ARG A 68 10.69 12.00 9.69
CA ARG A 68 9.51 11.27 10.13
C ARG A 68 8.31 11.81 9.35
N VAL A 69 7.59 10.90 8.70
CA VAL A 69 6.35 11.18 7.98
C VAL A 69 5.22 10.61 8.82
N THR A 70 4.36 11.49 9.31
CA THR A 70 3.19 11.11 10.11
C THR A 70 1.93 11.72 9.53
N GLY A 71 0.82 10.99 9.57
CA GLY A 71 -0.47 11.51 9.16
C GLY A 71 -1.58 10.51 9.34
N SER A 72 -2.83 10.95 9.16
CA SER A 72 -3.99 10.08 9.29
C SER A 72 -4.97 10.34 8.15
N MET A 73 -5.56 9.28 7.62
CA MET A 73 -6.52 9.30 6.53
C MET A 73 -7.70 8.41 6.89
N LYS A 74 -8.92 8.91 6.70
CA LYS A 74 -10.11 8.05 6.70
C LYS A 74 -10.34 7.46 5.31
N PHE A 75 -10.84 6.24 5.25
CA PHE A 75 -11.23 5.58 4.00
C PHE A 75 -12.63 4.96 4.13
N SER A 76 -13.24 4.71 2.96
CA SER A 76 -14.37 3.80 2.79
C SER A 76 -14.05 2.91 1.59
N THR A 77 -13.79 1.63 1.82
CA THR A 77 -13.42 0.67 0.76
C THR A 77 -13.69 -0.77 1.19
N ARG A 78 -13.57 -1.72 0.28
CA ARG A 78 -13.64 -3.16 0.60
C ARG A 78 -12.29 -3.60 1.16
N THR A 79 -12.30 -4.60 2.02
CA THR A 79 -11.09 -5.10 2.68
C THR A 79 -10.92 -6.59 2.37
N LEU A 80 -9.69 -7.05 2.14
CA LEU A 80 -9.42 -8.46 1.84
C LEU A 80 -10.04 -9.38 2.89
N GLU A 81 -10.05 -8.92 4.13
CA GLU A 81 -10.52 -9.67 5.28
C GLU A 81 -12.01 -10.05 5.23
N THR A 82 -12.83 -9.37 4.42
CA THR A 82 -14.25 -9.71 4.24
C THR A 82 -14.50 -10.90 3.31
N SER A 83 -13.51 -11.30 2.50
CA SER A 83 -13.61 -12.54 1.72
C SER A 83 -13.20 -13.74 2.58
N ARG A 84 -14.16 -14.67 2.75
CA ARG A 84 -13.90 -15.96 3.40
C ARG A 84 -12.89 -16.77 2.59
N THR A 85 -13.05 -16.78 1.27
CA THR A 85 -12.15 -17.54 0.39
C THR A 85 -10.71 -17.03 0.48
N TYR A 86 -10.49 -15.71 0.57
CA TYR A 86 -9.16 -15.15 0.86
C TYR A 86 -8.59 -15.67 2.19
N GLN A 87 -9.38 -15.69 3.27
CA GLN A 87 -8.92 -16.17 4.58
C GLN A 87 -8.55 -17.67 4.54
N GLU A 88 -9.33 -18.48 3.82
CA GLU A 88 -9.05 -19.89 3.58
C GLU A 88 -7.77 -20.08 2.78
N MET A 89 -7.60 -19.36 1.66
CA MET A 89 -6.39 -19.38 0.85
C MET A 89 -5.15 -18.98 1.65
N LYS A 90 -5.24 -17.91 2.44
CA LYS A 90 -4.14 -17.45 3.32
C LYS A 90 -3.69 -18.57 4.27
N THR A 91 -4.66 -19.27 4.86
CA THR A 91 -4.39 -20.37 5.78
C THR A 91 -3.80 -21.59 5.05
N SER A 92 -4.39 -21.98 3.92
CA SER A 92 -4.00 -23.16 3.15
C SER A 92 -2.64 -23.03 2.48
N TYR A 93 -2.32 -21.84 1.94
CA TYR A 93 -1.09 -21.59 1.19
C TYR A 93 0.00 -20.92 2.03
N GLY A 94 -0.31 -20.51 3.27
CA GLY A 94 0.66 -20.03 4.24
C GLY A 94 1.32 -18.69 3.87
N PHE A 95 0.71 -17.88 3.01
CA PHE A 95 1.20 -16.53 2.74
C PHE A 95 0.81 -15.58 3.87
N SER A 96 1.66 -14.58 4.14
CA SER A 96 1.41 -13.55 5.15
C SER A 96 0.19 -12.69 4.81
N ALA A 97 -0.41 -12.05 5.81
CA ALA A 97 -1.52 -11.12 5.56
C ALA A 97 -1.06 -9.85 4.79
N GLY A 98 -2.02 -9.04 4.33
CA GLY A 98 -1.73 -7.81 3.60
C GLY A 98 -1.89 -7.90 2.09
N ILE A 99 -1.99 -6.74 1.45
CA ILE A 99 -2.01 -6.56 0.00
C ILE A 99 -0.68 -6.98 -0.60
N SER A 100 0.43 -6.52 -0.04
CA SER A 100 1.80 -6.83 -0.51
C SER A 100 2.08 -8.33 -0.58
N SER A 101 1.77 -9.04 0.51
CA SER A 101 1.98 -10.48 0.62
C SER A 101 1.05 -11.27 -0.32
N PHE A 102 -0.22 -10.87 -0.42
CA PHE A 102 -1.14 -11.53 -1.34
C PHE A 102 -0.74 -11.27 -2.80
N TRP A 103 -0.34 -10.04 -3.15
CA TRP A 103 0.13 -9.69 -4.49
C TRP A 103 1.36 -10.52 -4.88
N SER A 104 2.33 -10.62 -3.97
CA SER A 104 3.51 -11.47 -4.14
C SER A 104 3.09 -12.92 -4.39
N TRP A 105 2.20 -13.47 -3.56
CA TRP A 105 1.72 -14.84 -3.72
C TRP A 105 1.02 -15.07 -5.07
N ILE A 106 0.13 -14.17 -5.50
CA ILE A 106 -0.56 -14.28 -6.80
C ILE A 106 0.46 -14.22 -7.96
N GLY A 107 1.49 -13.38 -7.83
CA GLY A 107 2.54 -13.18 -8.82
C GLY A 107 3.61 -14.29 -8.88
N LEU A 108 3.75 -15.10 -7.83
CA LEU A 108 4.69 -16.22 -7.81
C LEU A 108 4.20 -17.38 -8.68
N GLY A 109 5.09 -17.95 -9.49
CA GLY A 109 4.94 -19.32 -10.00
C GLY A 109 3.64 -19.65 -10.75
N THR A 110 3.09 -18.71 -11.52
CA THR A 110 1.79 -18.86 -12.21
C THR A 110 0.62 -19.20 -11.26
N ASN A 111 0.70 -18.89 -9.96
CA ASN A 111 -0.36 -19.14 -8.97
C ASN A 111 -1.68 -18.50 -9.38
N ALA A 112 -1.66 -17.30 -9.93
CA ALA A 112 -2.84 -16.66 -10.53
C ALA A 112 -3.53 -17.55 -11.58
N SER A 113 -2.75 -18.37 -12.28
CA SER A 113 -3.24 -19.29 -13.30
C SER A 113 -3.65 -20.66 -12.73
N TYR A 114 -2.99 -21.14 -11.68
CA TYR A 114 -3.31 -22.42 -11.03
C TYR A 114 -4.53 -22.33 -10.11
N HIS A 115 -4.71 -21.19 -9.42
CA HIS A 115 -5.74 -20.98 -8.40
C HIS A 115 -6.86 -20.05 -8.87
N LYS A 116 -7.17 -20.08 -10.19
CA LYS A 116 -8.14 -19.16 -10.82
C LYS A 116 -9.53 -19.22 -10.22
N GLU A 117 -9.99 -20.40 -9.80
CA GLU A 117 -11.32 -20.61 -9.23
C GLU A 117 -11.43 -19.96 -7.84
N GLU A 118 -10.48 -20.25 -6.95
CA GLU A 118 -10.41 -19.65 -5.61
C GLU A 118 -10.25 -18.12 -5.69
N LEU A 119 -9.39 -17.64 -6.59
CA LEU A 119 -9.23 -16.21 -6.81
C LEU A 119 -10.50 -15.55 -7.34
N THR A 120 -11.16 -16.17 -8.32
CA THR A 120 -12.44 -15.66 -8.84
C THR A 120 -13.49 -15.62 -7.73
N GLN A 121 -13.57 -16.66 -6.91
CA GLN A 121 -14.51 -16.71 -5.80
C GLN A 121 -14.20 -15.63 -4.75
N ALA A 122 -12.92 -15.41 -4.40
CA ALA A 122 -12.53 -14.34 -3.49
C ALA A 122 -12.93 -12.95 -4.02
N PHE A 123 -12.72 -12.67 -5.31
CA PHE A 123 -13.12 -11.39 -5.90
C PHE A 123 -14.64 -11.24 -6.05
N ASN A 124 -15.37 -12.34 -6.28
CA ASN A 124 -16.84 -12.32 -6.25
C ASN A 124 -17.36 -11.96 -4.85
N GLU A 125 -16.84 -12.59 -3.80
CA GLU A 125 -17.19 -12.26 -2.41
C GLU A 125 -16.89 -10.79 -2.10
N LEU A 126 -15.72 -10.29 -2.50
CA LEU A 126 -15.37 -8.88 -2.32
C LEU A 126 -16.35 -7.96 -3.08
N SER A 127 -16.70 -8.28 -4.32
CA SER A 127 -17.64 -7.44 -5.10
C SER A 127 -19.00 -7.29 -4.44
N GLN A 128 -19.47 -8.33 -3.75
CA GLN A 128 -20.75 -8.37 -3.03
C GLN A 128 -20.66 -7.83 -1.60
N SER A 129 -19.44 -7.69 -1.07
CA SER A 129 -19.22 -7.13 0.28
C SER A 129 -19.54 -5.63 0.33
N SER A 130 -19.98 -5.19 1.51
CA SER A 130 -20.15 -3.78 1.82
C SER A 130 -18.81 -3.08 1.97
N GLU A 131 -18.77 -1.78 1.69
CA GLU A 131 -17.62 -0.97 2.05
C GLU A 131 -17.46 -0.91 3.56
N THR A 132 -16.20 -0.91 3.99
CA THR A 132 -15.82 -0.76 5.37
C THR A 132 -15.14 0.60 5.54
N ASN A 133 -15.58 1.33 6.56
CA ASN A 133 -14.94 2.58 6.95
C ASN A 133 -13.75 2.26 7.84
N GLY A 134 -12.72 3.07 7.77
CA GLY A 134 -11.59 2.94 8.67
C GLY A 134 -10.64 4.11 8.61
N THR A 135 -9.54 3.99 9.34
CA THR A 135 -8.50 5.01 9.45
C THR A 135 -7.13 4.39 9.21
N ILE A 136 -6.37 4.96 8.29
CA ILE A 136 -4.94 4.66 8.08
C ILE A 136 -4.16 5.71 8.86
N ASN A 137 -3.28 5.27 9.76
CA ASN A 137 -2.33 6.15 10.45
C ASN A 137 -0.94 5.85 9.92
N ILE A 138 -0.32 6.81 9.25
CA ILE A 138 1.06 6.72 8.81
C ILE A 138 1.97 7.17 9.94
N ASP A 139 2.97 6.36 10.23
CA ASP A 139 4.09 6.70 11.07
C ASP A 139 5.33 5.94 10.60
N LEU A 140 6.20 6.60 9.84
CA LEU A 140 7.41 5.99 9.31
C LEU A 140 8.52 7.02 9.14
N TYR A 141 9.77 6.57 9.19
CA TYR A 141 10.91 7.39 8.80
C TYR A 141 11.27 7.13 7.34
N VAL A 142 11.57 8.19 6.61
CA VAL A 142 12.01 8.17 5.22
C VAL A 142 13.40 8.76 5.11
N THR A 143 14.27 8.14 4.30
CA THR A 143 15.58 8.70 3.95
C THR A 143 15.63 9.07 2.47
N GLY A 144 16.41 10.10 2.16
CA GLY A 144 16.84 10.35 0.79
C GLY A 144 17.74 9.22 0.30
N ILE A 145 17.75 8.99 -1.02
CA ILE A 145 18.57 7.95 -1.68
C ILE A 145 19.95 8.51 -2.05
N TYR A 146 20.06 9.82 -2.28
CA TYR A 146 21.28 10.45 -2.79
C TYR A 146 21.84 11.53 -1.84
N PRO A 147 23.17 11.60 -1.64
CA PRO A 147 23.81 12.70 -0.93
C PRO A 147 23.48 14.05 -1.59
N ASN A 148 23.15 15.05 -0.78
CA ASN A 148 22.90 16.44 -1.20
C ASN A 148 21.75 16.64 -2.22
N VAL A 149 20.89 15.65 -2.43
CA VAL A 149 19.69 15.78 -3.26
C VAL A 149 18.47 15.88 -2.34
N PRO A 150 17.72 17.00 -2.36
CA PRO A 150 16.45 17.08 -1.67
C PRO A 150 15.42 16.19 -2.37
N VAL A 151 14.76 15.34 -1.60
CA VAL A 151 13.68 14.49 -2.07
C VAL A 151 12.42 14.81 -1.30
N SER A 152 11.35 15.14 -2.02
CA SER A 152 10.01 15.25 -1.45
C SER A 152 9.40 13.86 -1.34
N ALA A 153 9.27 13.37 -0.12
CA ALA A 153 8.64 12.11 0.23
C ALA A 153 7.13 12.30 0.38
N SER A 154 6.33 11.39 -0.16
CA SER A 154 4.90 11.24 0.10
C SER A 154 4.63 9.86 0.68
N ALA A 155 3.73 9.74 1.64
CA ALA A 155 3.29 8.43 2.13
C ALA A 155 2.28 7.79 1.17
N TYR A 156 2.31 6.46 1.10
CA TYR A 156 1.32 5.67 0.37
C TYR A 156 0.81 4.49 1.19
N ILE A 157 -0.36 3.98 0.80
CA ILE A 157 -0.91 2.68 1.18
C ILE A 157 -1.04 1.81 -0.08
N LEU A 158 -0.68 0.53 -0.01
CA LEU A 158 -0.92 -0.44 -1.07
C LEU A 158 -2.39 -0.85 -1.07
N ALA A 159 -2.93 -0.97 -2.26
CA ALA A 159 -4.30 -1.41 -2.49
C ALA A 159 -4.33 -2.28 -3.75
N PHE A 160 -5.41 -3.02 -3.93
CA PHE A 160 -5.79 -3.52 -5.24
C PHE A 160 -6.84 -2.63 -5.87
N GLN A 161 -6.70 -2.45 -7.18
CA GLN A 161 -7.81 -2.10 -8.04
C GLN A 161 -8.34 -3.39 -8.67
N VAL A 162 -9.49 -3.85 -8.20
CA VAL A 162 -10.18 -5.00 -8.78
C VAL A 162 -11.20 -4.49 -9.80
N SER A 163 -11.20 -5.07 -10.99
CA SER A 163 -12.12 -4.72 -12.09
C SER A 163 -12.67 -5.99 -12.72
N SER A 164 -13.97 -6.05 -12.95
CA SER A 164 -14.58 -7.12 -13.73
C SER A 164 -14.27 -6.94 -15.21
N LYS A 165 -14.01 -8.04 -15.91
CA LYS A 165 -13.87 -8.10 -17.36
C LYS A 165 -15.19 -8.28 -18.09
N THR A 166 -16.21 -8.78 -17.39
CA THR A 166 -17.53 -9.04 -17.97
C THR A 166 -18.51 -7.90 -17.69
N ASP A 167 -18.27 -7.10 -16.65
CA ASP A 167 -19.07 -5.93 -16.29
C ASP A 167 -18.14 -4.74 -16.02
N SER A 168 -18.07 -3.80 -16.97
CA SER A 168 -17.19 -2.63 -16.87
C SER A 168 -17.57 -1.65 -15.75
N SER A 169 -18.76 -1.79 -15.16
CA SER A 169 -19.20 -0.96 -14.03
C SER A 169 -18.64 -1.46 -12.69
N LEU A 170 -18.28 -2.74 -12.60
CA LEU A 170 -17.73 -3.35 -11.40
C LEU A 170 -16.23 -3.12 -11.31
N LYS A 171 -15.87 -1.99 -10.71
CA LYS A 171 -14.50 -1.61 -10.40
C LYS A 171 -14.44 -1.03 -8.99
N PHE A 172 -13.63 -1.62 -8.12
CA PHE A 172 -13.55 -1.19 -6.73
C PHE A 172 -12.13 -1.31 -6.15
N PRO A 173 -11.73 -0.37 -5.28
CA PRO A 173 -10.52 -0.49 -4.49
C PRO A 173 -10.69 -1.58 -3.42
N VAL A 174 -9.58 -2.25 -3.08
CA VAL A 174 -9.49 -3.20 -1.96
C VAL A 174 -8.21 -2.91 -1.18
N ILE A 175 -8.29 -2.85 0.15
CA ILE A 175 -7.12 -2.75 1.03
C ILE A 175 -7.07 -3.96 1.99
N SER A 176 -6.07 -4.00 2.86
CA SER A 176 -6.00 -4.97 3.96
C SER A 176 -5.52 -4.26 5.22
N SER A 177 -6.09 -4.62 6.37
CA SER A 177 -5.54 -4.23 7.68
C SER A 177 -4.59 -5.27 8.26
N GLY A 178 -4.40 -6.40 7.56
CA GLY A 178 -3.66 -7.54 8.09
C GLY A 178 -2.14 -7.35 8.19
N ALA A 179 -1.56 -6.43 7.41
CA ALA A 179 -0.13 -6.12 7.51
C ALA A 179 0.18 -4.62 7.23
N PRO A 180 -0.25 -3.70 8.11
CA PRO A 180 -0.12 -2.26 7.89
C PRO A 180 1.30 -1.78 7.57
N THR A 181 2.30 -2.34 8.23
CA THR A 181 3.70 -1.94 8.08
C THR A 181 4.35 -2.44 6.78
N GLN A 182 3.73 -3.43 6.13
CA GLN A 182 4.15 -3.99 4.84
C GLN A 182 3.38 -3.31 3.70
N ASP A 183 2.14 -2.89 3.97
CA ASP A 183 1.28 -2.24 3.00
C ASP A 183 1.43 -0.71 2.98
N THR A 184 2.12 -0.11 3.94
CA THR A 184 2.42 1.33 3.94
C THR A 184 3.88 1.61 3.58
N GLY A 185 4.13 2.74 2.94
CA GLY A 185 5.48 3.14 2.57
C GLY A 185 5.59 4.60 2.17
N SER A 186 6.71 4.95 1.55
CA SER A 186 6.93 6.29 1.02
C SER A 186 7.54 6.25 -0.38
N GLN A 187 7.22 7.26 -1.17
CA GLN A 187 7.72 7.45 -2.52
C GLN A 187 8.09 8.91 -2.80
N ASP A 188 8.94 9.14 -3.79
CA ASP A 188 9.27 10.47 -4.27
C ASP A 188 8.19 11.04 -5.22
N GLN A 189 8.42 12.26 -5.71
CA GLN A 189 7.56 12.92 -6.69
C GLN A 189 7.44 12.18 -8.04
N ASN A 190 8.35 11.26 -8.34
CA ASN A 190 8.34 10.43 -9.54
C ASN A 190 7.72 9.04 -9.31
N GLY A 191 7.22 8.76 -8.10
CA GLY A 191 6.66 7.46 -7.72
C GLY A 191 7.71 6.40 -7.38
N GLN A 192 8.99 6.77 -7.24
CA GLN A 192 10.04 5.86 -6.83
C GLN A 192 9.98 5.62 -5.32
N ASN A 193 10.02 4.35 -4.90
CA ASN A 193 10.01 4.00 -3.48
C ASN A 193 11.24 4.58 -2.78
N LEU A 194 11.01 5.21 -1.65
CA LEU A 194 12.06 5.69 -0.77
C LEU A 194 12.30 4.65 0.33
N PRO A 195 13.57 4.46 0.75
CA PRO A 195 13.84 3.58 1.86
C PRO A 195 13.16 4.10 3.12
N THR A 196 12.41 3.22 3.77
CA THR A 196 11.72 3.49 5.03
C THR A 196 12.35 2.69 6.16
N LYS A 197 12.24 3.20 7.39
CA LYS A 197 12.56 2.45 8.62
C LYS A 197 11.57 2.82 9.71
N ASP A 198 11.56 2.00 10.78
CA ASP A 198 10.70 2.21 11.96
C ASP A 198 9.25 2.51 11.55
N ASN A 199 8.73 1.71 10.59
CA ASN A 199 7.36 1.85 10.11
C ASN A 199 6.40 1.27 11.15
N ASN A 200 5.74 2.16 11.88
CA ASN A 200 4.74 1.84 12.91
C ASN A 200 3.32 2.22 12.46
N SER A 201 3.11 2.34 11.15
CA SER A 201 1.80 2.69 10.58
C SER A 201 0.74 1.66 10.95
N THR A 202 -0.51 2.10 11.14
CA THR A 202 -1.66 1.25 11.45
C THR A 202 -2.79 1.43 10.43
N ILE A 203 -3.65 0.42 10.31
CA ILE A 203 -4.88 0.47 9.52
C ILE A 203 -5.97 -0.09 10.43
N ASP A 204 -6.83 0.80 10.88
CA ASP A 204 -7.91 0.51 11.81
C ASP A 204 -9.23 0.45 11.03
N ILE A 205 -9.96 -0.65 11.17
CA ILE A 205 -11.23 -0.93 10.50
C ILE A 205 -12.35 -0.96 11.55
#